data_AF-A0A6G7IYG8-F1
#
_entry.id   AF-A0A6G7IYG8-F1
#
_cell.length_a   1.000
_cell.length_b   1.000
_cell.length_c   1.000
_cell.angle_alpha   90.00
_cell.angle_beta   90.00
_cell.angle_gamma   90.00
#
_symmetry.space_group_name_H-M   'P 1'
#
loop_
_entity.id
_entity.type
_entity.pdbx_description
1 polymer ?
#
loop_
_entity_poly.entity_id
_entity_poly.type
_entity_poly.pdbx_seq_one_letter_code
_entity_poly.pdbx_strand_id
1 'polypeptide(L)'
;MRYDPKIIDDYIKSIEYYYFQDFCDRLLLTLYPEEYVPVRAGGRNGDMKNDGYCYASRAFFQAHATRGESAKQTKIKIESDLKGCLEKWKDVLKFVYITNDTLIGEVENHVDKLRVKFPDIKIETWGHKRLTSEIRKLELKEIEFVIDRKIVHEVNLTDSDVISTKFLITQEFDFIKEISENNLSNFPFENPILFENKTLQFLRKLVNNQSYRHTQIEKFLDIEKQHYSTQYPDAIVLSSKEGEHQFFYHKRVPEKEELRNTTKEDNISQFLLNNGVSAERISEILTCYEGECAGVGRFEELYQLRPLYAQFLIVKNISNFPIRLKSIESVSHDGVLYESNVVNEKDLTKLPEFIVEPSQNLAIPIGLFLSQFKELLKHNQDLVTSTYVPEQIQKLELGSIEEHQSIEFIGPRLEPRRIFIEHQKQDLVCDIHDFSFNRIYWVDRHWQCGSCPHLFFIQNGEPKYQGEIFSIKPNQVSIEKFSIPKMVTKLIVAELEQEVTHIDYLKRNGEIIENQIELEEGQVFSVMVSPDDRVEIKGKYELRGTSYKTLPIKAKYNLIEKFKNNYSQQCVL
;
A
#
# COMPACT_ATOMS: atom_id res chain seq x y z
N MET A 1 17.52 21.01 -21.04
CA MET A 1 17.48 20.14 -19.85
C MET A 1 18.82 20.21 -19.17
N ARG A 2 18.90 20.74 -17.94
CA ARG A 2 20.13 20.69 -17.14
C ARG A 2 19.85 19.80 -15.93
N TYR A 3 20.64 18.75 -15.81
CA TYR A 3 20.78 17.92 -14.61
C TYR A 3 22.25 18.02 -14.21
N ASP A 4 22.57 17.89 -12.92
CA ASP A 4 23.96 17.97 -12.46
C ASP A 4 24.79 16.86 -13.13
N PRO A 5 25.80 17.19 -13.95
CA PRO A 5 26.64 16.19 -14.61
C PRO A 5 27.42 15.30 -13.64
N LYS A 6 27.53 15.67 -12.35
CA LYS A 6 28.15 14.85 -11.30
C LYS A 6 27.33 13.63 -10.94
N ILE A 7 26.01 13.66 -11.15
CA ILE A 7 25.10 12.55 -10.85
C ILE A 7 25.62 11.24 -11.46
N ILE A 8 26.04 11.29 -12.73
CA ILE A 8 26.59 10.14 -13.45
C ILE A 8 27.92 9.69 -12.82
N ASP A 9 28.80 10.63 -12.50
CA ASP A 9 30.13 10.36 -11.94
C ASP A 9 30.02 9.69 -10.56
N ASP A 10 29.18 10.22 -9.68
CA ASP A 10 28.98 9.70 -8.33
C ASP A 10 28.34 8.31 -8.32
N TYR A 11 27.41 8.05 -9.25
CA TYR A 11 26.81 6.72 -9.40
C TYR A 11 27.80 5.67 -9.88
N ILE A 12 28.59 5.96 -10.92
CA ILE A 12 29.63 5.03 -11.39
C ILE A 12 30.57 4.69 -10.25
N LYS A 13 30.90 5.70 -9.43
CA LYS A 13 31.78 5.59 -8.29
C LYS A 13 31.21 4.77 -7.12
N SER A 14 29.89 4.67 -6.98
CA SER A 14 29.22 3.97 -5.86
C SER A 14 28.87 2.52 -6.16
N ILE A 15 28.82 2.12 -7.44
CA ILE A 15 28.46 0.75 -7.85
C ILE A 15 29.65 -0.21 -7.68
N GLU A 16 29.39 -1.36 -7.05
CA GLU A 16 30.40 -2.39 -6.74
C GLU A 16 29.95 -3.77 -7.23
N TYR A 17 30.91 -4.70 -7.37
CA TYR A 17 30.68 -6.13 -7.68
C TYR A 17 29.70 -6.37 -8.85
N TYR A 18 28.68 -7.21 -8.64
CA TYR A 18 27.71 -7.60 -9.65
C TYR A 18 26.90 -6.42 -10.20
N TYR A 19 26.62 -5.40 -9.39
CA TYR A 19 25.91 -4.21 -9.84
C TYR A 19 26.72 -3.40 -10.85
N PHE A 20 28.06 -3.44 -10.76
CA PHE A 20 28.93 -2.80 -11.76
C PHE A 20 28.86 -3.52 -13.10
N GLN A 21 28.79 -4.86 -13.10
CA GLN A 21 28.62 -5.64 -14.31
C GLN A 21 27.26 -5.36 -14.97
N ASP A 22 26.16 -5.37 -14.21
CA ASP A 22 24.82 -5.08 -14.74
C ASP A 22 24.73 -3.65 -15.30
N PHE A 23 25.38 -2.67 -14.65
CA PHE A 23 25.53 -1.32 -15.19
C PHE A 23 26.29 -1.31 -16.52
N CYS A 24 27.40 -2.04 -16.63
CA CYS A 24 28.17 -2.13 -17.87
C CYS A 24 27.34 -2.76 -19.00
N ASP A 25 26.51 -3.76 -18.71
CA ASP A 25 25.64 -4.36 -19.71
C ASP A 25 24.58 -3.39 -20.21
N ARG A 26 23.91 -2.66 -19.31
CA ARG A 26 22.97 -1.62 -19.75
C ARG A 26 23.65 -0.58 -20.62
N LEU A 27 24.84 -0.12 -20.23
CA LEU A 27 25.64 0.82 -21.02
C LEU A 27 26.01 0.25 -22.40
N LEU A 28 26.50 -0.99 -22.47
CA LEU A 28 26.98 -1.59 -23.72
C LEU A 28 25.82 -1.98 -24.64
N LEU A 29 24.67 -2.39 -24.10
CA LEU A 29 23.42 -2.56 -24.86
C LEU A 29 22.96 -1.25 -25.50
N THR A 30 23.15 -0.13 -24.81
CA THR A 30 22.82 1.20 -25.34
C THR A 30 23.84 1.69 -26.37
N LEU A 31 25.15 1.46 -26.15
CA LEU A 31 26.20 1.92 -27.07
C LEU A 31 26.33 1.07 -28.34
N TYR A 32 26.01 -0.22 -28.26
CA TYR A 32 26.11 -1.19 -29.34
C TYR A 32 24.79 -1.94 -29.52
N PRO A 33 23.71 -1.22 -29.90
CA PRO A 33 22.42 -1.85 -30.09
C PRO A 33 22.54 -2.94 -31.15
N GLU A 34 21.89 -4.07 -30.91
CA GLU A 34 21.87 -5.25 -31.79
C GLU A 34 23.20 -6.01 -31.94
N GLU A 35 24.34 -5.48 -31.47
CA GLU A 35 25.65 -6.14 -31.60
C GLU A 35 26.15 -6.75 -30.29
N TYR A 36 25.91 -6.08 -29.15
CA TYR A 36 26.40 -6.52 -27.85
C TYR A 36 25.57 -7.65 -27.26
N VAL A 37 26.27 -8.69 -26.77
CA VAL A 37 25.69 -9.85 -26.11
C VAL A 37 26.27 -9.96 -24.70
N PRO A 38 25.45 -9.80 -23.63
CA PRO A 38 25.91 -10.02 -22.27
C PRO A 38 26.17 -11.51 -22.01
N VAL A 39 27.21 -11.81 -21.24
CA VAL A 39 27.57 -13.18 -20.83
C VAL A 39 27.46 -13.26 -19.31
N ARG A 40 26.90 -14.37 -18.82
CA ARG A 40 26.72 -14.64 -17.40
C ARG A 40 27.33 -15.98 -17.04
N ALA A 41 27.89 -16.08 -15.83
CA ALA A 41 28.36 -17.34 -15.31
C ALA A 41 27.19 -18.32 -15.12
N GLY A 42 27.15 -19.40 -15.90
CA GLY A 42 26.09 -20.40 -15.83
C GLY A 42 26.58 -21.81 -16.17
N GLY A 43 26.19 -22.80 -15.36
CA GLY A 43 26.56 -24.21 -15.56
C GLY A 43 28.04 -24.52 -15.28
N ARG A 44 28.51 -25.71 -15.74
CA ARG A 44 29.87 -26.21 -15.46
C ARG A 44 31.02 -25.39 -16.11
N ASN A 45 30.70 -24.51 -17.05
CA ASN A 45 31.69 -23.80 -17.88
C ASN A 45 31.95 -22.35 -17.45
N GLY A 46 31.22 -21.82 -16.46
CA GLY A 46 31.41 -20.46 -15.94
C GLY A 46 31.09 -19.36 -16.97
N ASP A 47 31.66 -18.17 -16.77
CA ASP A 47 31.51 -16.96 -17.59
C ASP A 47 32.40 -16.96 -18.86
N MET A 48 33.11 -18.05 -19.15
CA MET A 48 34.10 -18.14 -20.22
C MET A 48 35.13 -16.99 -20.23
N LYS A 49 35.36 -16.32 -19.08
CA LYS A 49 36.27 -15.19 -18.91
C LYS A 49 35.96 -13.96 -19.77
N ASN A 50 34.67 -13.67 -19.99
CA ASN A 50 34.19 -12.38 -20.47
C ASN A 50 32.81 -12.06 -19.89
N ASP A 51 32.53 -10.77 -19.68
CA ASP A 51 31.22 -10.33 -19.17
C ASP A 51 30.24 -9.97 -20.31
N GLY A 52 30.76 -9.80 -21.52
CA GLY A 52 30.00 -9.65 -22.75
C GLY A 52 30.90 -9.43 -23.96
N TYR A 53 30.32 -9.47 -25.16
CA TYR A 53 31.05 -9.22 -26.40
C TYR A 53 30.15 -8.71 -27.52
N CYS A 54 30.75 -7.99 -28.47
CA CYS A 54 30.11 -7.62 -29.72
C CYS A 54 30.44 -8.67 -30.80
N TYR A 55 29.45 -9.35 -31.37
CA TYR A 55 29.71 -10.51 -32.23
C TYR A 55 30.29 -10.17 -33.61
N ALA A 56 30.00 -8.99 -34.16
CA ALA A 56 30.49 -8.60 -35.49
C ALA A 56 31.92 -8.04 -35.43
N SER A 57 32.17 -7.11 -34.52
CA SER A 57 33.50 -6.50 -34.29
C SER A 57 34.47 -7.36 -33.47
N ARG A 58 33.96 -8.43 -32.86
CA ARG A 58 34.71 -9.31 -31.94
C ARG A 58 35.45 -8.53 -30.85
N ALA A 59 34.75 -7.52 -30.31
CA ALA A 59 35.17 -6.77 -29.14
C ALA A 59 34.64 -7.44 -27.87
N PHE A 60 35.55 -7.82 -26.97
CA PHE A 60 35.25 -8.48 -25.71
C PHE A 60 35.41 -7.51 -24.56
N PHE A 61 34.47 -7.56 -23.61
CA PHE A 61 34.40 -6.65 -22.49
C PHE A 61 34.53 -7.43 -21.18
N GLN A 62 35.32 -6.88 -20.27
CA GLN A 62 35.45 -7.37 -18.90
C GLN A 62 35.20 -6.19 -17.94
N ALA A 63 34.16 -6.30 -17.13
CA ALA A 63 33.80 -5.32 -16.12
C ALA A 63 34.37 -5.73 -14.75
N HIS A 64 35.12 -4.84 -14.12
CA HIS A 64 35.64 -5.06 -12.78
C HIS A 64 35.67 -3.75 -11.98
N ALA A 65 34.94 -3.70 -10.88
CA ALA A 65 34.98 -2.59 -9.94
C ALA A 65 36.31 -2.64 -9.17
N THR A 66 37.21 -1.68 -9.39
CA THR A 66 38.57 -1.67 -8.81
C THR A 66 38.72 -0.72 -7.63
N ARG A 67 37.68 0.03 -7.30
CA ARG A 67 37.77 1.05 -6.25
C ARG A 67 38.10 0.41 -4.90
N GLY A 68 39.21 0.83 -4.31
CA GLY A 68 39.72 0.25 -3.05
C GLY A 68 40.67 -0.94 -3.22
N GLU A 69 40.92 -1.41 -4.44
CA GLU A 69 41.93 -2.43 -4.71
C GLU A 69 43.35 -1.83 -4.85
N SER A 70 44.36 -2.64 -4.53
CA SER A 70 45.74 -2.27 -4.81
C SER A 70 46.06 -2.40 -6.30
N ALA A 71 46.96 -1.56 -6.80
CA ALA A 71 47.44 -1.61 -8.17
C ALA A 71 48.01 -2.98 -8.58
N LYS A 72 48.58 -3.71 -7.62
CA LYS A 72 49.06 -5.08 -7.82
C LYS A 72 47.90 -6.03 -8.17
N GLN A 73 46.79 -5.95 -7.44
CA GLN A 73 45.59 -6.76 -7.69
C GLN A 73 44.99 -6.41 -9.05
N THR A 74 44.84 -5.12 -9.36
CA THR A 74 44.30 -4.67 -10.65
C THR A 74 45.13 -5.17 -11.84
N LYS A 75 46.47 -5.10 -11.77
CA LYS A 75 47.35 -5.64 -12.83
C LYS A 75 47.15 -7.15 -13.02
N ILE A 76 47.14 -7.91 -11.93
CA ILE A 76 46.93 -9.36 -11.97
C ILE A 76 45.57 -9.68 -12.61
N LYS A 77 44.52 -8.95 -12.23
CA LYS A 77 43.17 -9.14 -12.74
C LYS A 77 43.09 -8.87 -14.24
N ILE A 78 43.59 -7.72 -14.72
CA ILE A 78 43.64 -7.38 -16.14
C ILE A 78 44.39 -8.46 -16.95
N GLU A 79 45.59 -8.86 -16.50
CA GLU A 79 46.39 -9.86 -17.22
C GLU A 79 45.73 -11.24 -17.22
N SER A 80 45.13 -11.64 -16.09
CA SER A 80 44.41 -12.92 -15.97
C SER A 80 43.17 -12.97 -16.85
N ASP A 81 42.37 -11.91 -16.89
CA ASP A 81 41.15 -11.86 -17.69
C ASP A 81 41.47 -11.80 -19.18
N LEU A 82 42.46 -11.00 -19.58
CA LEU A 82 42.94 -10.95 -20.96
C LEU A 82 43.39 -12.34 -21.43
N LYS A 83 44.30 -13.00 -20.70
CA LYS A 83 44.79 -14.33 -21.09
C LYS A 83 43.67 -15.36 -21.11
N GLY A 84 42.81 -15.36 -20.10
CA GLY A 84 41.65 -16.25 -20.03
C GLY A 84 40.73 -16.07 -21.25
N CYS A 85 40.47 -14.83 -21.65
CA CYS A 85 39.68 -14.53 -22.84
C CYS A 85 40.35 -15.09 -24.11
N LEU A 86 41.67 -14.88 -24.31
CA LEU A 86 42.40 -15.36 -25.50
C LEU A 86 42.59 -16.89 -25.54
N GLU A 87 42.61 -17.54 -24.38
CA GLU A 87 42.62 -18.99 -24.28
C GLU A 87 41.31 -19.58 -24.79
N LYS A 88 40.18 -18.97 -24.41
CA LYS A 88 38.82 -19.42 -24.75
C LYS A 88 38.36 -19.00 -26.14
N TRP A 89 38.78 -17.83 -26.61
CA TRP A 89 38.31 -17.21 -27.85
C TRP A 89 39.50 -16.92 -28.77
N LYS A 90 39.49 -17.48 -29.99
CA LYS A 90 40.62 -17.39 -30.93
C LYS A 90 40.53 -16.23 -31.92
N ASP A 91 39.37 -15.59 -31.96
CA ASP A 91 39.02 -14.54 -32.92
C ASP A 91 38.78 -13.19 -32.22
N VAL A 92 39.39 -12.99 -31.05
CA VAL A 92 39.35 -11.71 -30.31
C VAL A 92 40.14 -10.66 -31.11
N LEU A 93 39.46 -9.61 -31.55
CA LEU A 93 40.11 -8.47 -32.24
C LEU A 93 40.32 -7.28 -31.30
N LYS A 94 39.49 -7.16 -30.27
CA LYS A 94 39.56 -6.09 -29.29
C LYS A 94 39.22 -6.61 -27.89
N PHE A 95 40.00 -6.23 -26.89
CA PHE A 95 39.74 -6.48 -25.48
C PHE A 95 39.61 -5.16 -24.73
N VAL A 96 38.51 -5.00 -23.99
CA VAL A 96 38.19 -3.78 -23.25
C VAL A 96 38.01 -4.11 -21.78
N TYR A 97 38.90 -3.56 -20.95
CA TYR A 97 38.78 -3.64 -19.51
C TYR A 97 38.05 -2.41 -18.97
N ILE A 98 36.88 -2.61 -18.36
CA ILE A 98 36.01 -1.56 -17.85
C ILE A 98 36.10 -1.50 -16.33
N THR A 99 36.24 -0.30 -15.76
CA THR A 99 36.32 -0.11 -14.32
C THR A 99 35.71 1.19 -13.83
N ASN A 100 35.21 1.17 -12.59
CA ASN A 100 34.60 2.32 -11.92
C ASN A 100 35.61 3.31 -11.31
N ASP A 101 36.92 3.05 -11.46
CA ASP A 101 37.97 3.92 -10.93
C ASP A 101 38.84 4.56 -12.03
N THR A 102 39.77 5.41 -11.63
CA THR A 102 40.88 5.90 -12.45
C THR A 102 42.04 4.93 -12.34
N LEU A 103 42.48 4.37 -13.47
CA LEU A 103 43.71 3.59 -13.48
C LEU A 103 44.91 4.50 -13.17
N ILE A 104 45.67 4.14 -12.15
CA ILE A 104 46.89 4.85 -11.79
C ILE A 104 48.01 4.53 -12.79
N GLY A 105 49.00 5.43 -12.91
CA GLY A 105 50.02 5.35 -13.96
C GLY A 105 50.80 4.03 -14.02
N GLU A 106 51.03 3.37 -12.88
CA GLU A 106 51.71 2.06 -12.89
C GLU A 106 50.87 0.91 -13.46
N VAL A 107 49.53 1.02 -13.40
CA VAL A 107 48.61 0.05 -14.02
C VAL A 107 48.53 0.33 -15.53
N GLU A 108 48.44 1.59 -15.95
CA GLU A 108 48.50 1.95 -17.38
C GLU A 108 49.82 1.51 -18.04
N ASN A 109 50.95 1.73 -17.38
CA ASN A 109 52.26 1.21 -17.85
C ASN A 109 52.28 -0.32 -18.00
N HIS A 110 51.51 -1.04 -17.18
CA HIS A 110 51.38 -2.50 -17.31
C HIS A 110 50.49 -2.86 -18.50
N VAL A 111 49.40 -2.14 -18.73
CA VAL A 111 48.54 -2.30 -19.91
C VAL A 111 49.33 -2.02 -21.20
N ASP A 112 50.22 -1.02 -21.22
CA ASP A 112 51.10 -0.76 -22.36
C ASP A 112 52.04 -1.93 -22.67
N LYS A 113 52.58 -2.59 -21.64
CA LYS A 113 53.36 -3.82 -21.82
C LYS A 113 52.51 -4.96 -22.40
N LEU A 114 51.24 -5.06 -22.02
CA LEU A 114 50.31 -6.04 -22.62
C LEU A 114 50.02 -5.70 -24.08
N ARG A 115 49.84 -4.43 -24.44
CA ARG A 115 49.67 -3.97 -25.84
C ARG A 115 50.85 -4.38 -26.72
N VAL A 116 52.08 -4.22 -26.22
CA VAL A 116 53.29 -4.67 -26.95
C VAL A 116 53.37 -6.19 -27.05
N LYS A 117 52.95 -6.91 -26.01
CA LYS A 117 53.00 -8.38 -25.96
C LYS A 117 51.96 -9.06 -26.86
N PHE A 118 50.82 -8.40 -27.09
CA PHE A 118 49.72 -8.91 -27.91
C PHE A 118 49.39 -7.92 -29.04
N PRO A 119 50.30 -7.73 -30.02
CA PRO A 119 50.18 -6.69 -31.04
C PRO A 119 48.99 -6.88 -32.00
N ASP A 120 48.51 -8.11 -32.15
CA ASP A 120 47.41 -8.46 -33.06
C ASP A 120 46.03 -8.11 -32.49
N ILE A 121 45.95 -7.63 -31.24
CA ILE A 121 44.70 -7.37 -30.52
C ILE A 121 44.70 -5.97 -29.96
N LYS A 122 43.60 -5.24 -30.16
CA LYS A 122 43.45 -3.91 -29.60
C LYS A 122 43.06 -3.98 -28.12
N ILE A 123 43.94 -3.56 -27.22
CA ILE A 123 43.68 -3.55 -25.76
C ILE A 123 43.33 -2.12 -25.29
N GLU A 124 42.12 -1.93 -24.79
CA GLU A 124 41.62 -0.66 -24.24
C GLU A 124 41.24 -0.78 -22.76
N THR A 125 41.33 0.36 -22.06
CA THR A 125 40.83 0.54 -20.69
C THR A 125 39.77 1.64 -20.68
N TRP A 126 38.67 1.40 -19.96
CA TRP A 126 37.58 2.34 -19.77
C TRP A 126 37.44 2.60 -18.27
N GLY A 127 38.07 3.68 -17.79
CA GLY A 127 37.88 4.16 -16.42
C GLY A 127 36.69 5.11 -16.29
N HIS A 128 36.40 5.54 -15.06
CA HIS A 128 35.22 6.34 -14.72
C HIS A 128 35.01 7.59 -15.61
N LYS A 129 36.09 8.30 -15.98
CA LYS A 129 36.00 9.50 -16.84
C LYS A 129 35.50 9.18 -18.24
N ARG A 130 35.98 8.07 -18.81
CA ARG A 130 35.57 7.63 -20.14
C ARG A 130 34.11 7.19 -20.11
N LEU A 131 33.73 6.38 -19.12
CA LEU A 131 32.34 5.95 -18.93
C LEU A 131 31.39 7.15 -18.80
N THR A 132 31.74 8.12 -17.96
CA THR A 132 30.99 9.37 -17.80
C THR A 132 30.87 10.12 -19.13
N SER A 133 31.97 10.20 -19.89
CA SER A 133 31.97 10.88 -21.19
C SER A 133 31.12 10.19 -22.24
N GLU A 134 31.04 8.85 -22.25
CA GLU A 134 30.18 8.13 -23.19
C GLU A 134 28.70 8.28 -22.79
N ILE A 135 28.37 8.15 -21.50
CA ILE A 135 27.00 8.30 -21.00
C ILE A 135 26.45 9.70 -21.27
N ARG A 136 27.28 10.74 -21.14
CA ARG A 136 26.86 12.13 -21.42
C ARG A 136 26.50 12.40 -22.89
N LYS A 137 26.85 11.51 -23.82
CA LYS A 137 26.46 11.63 -25.23
C LYS A 137 25.08 11.04 -25.50
N LEU A 138 24.53 10.26 -24.57
CA LEU A 138 23.24 9.59 -24.70
C LEU A 138 22.07 10.55 -24.44
N GLU A 139 20.89 10.18 -24.93
CA GLU A 139 19.66 10.90 -24.60
C GLU A 139 19.25 10.65 -23.14
N LEU A 140 18.45 11.55 -22.55
CA LEU A 140 18.08 11.46 -21.13
C LEU A 140 17.46 10.12 -20.75
N LYS A 141 16.57 9.57 -21.58
CA LYS A 141 15.92 8.27 -21.33
C LYS A 141 16.93 7.12 -21.30
N GLU A 142 17.91 7.17 -22.18
CA GLU A 142 19.00 6.19 -22.24
C GLU A 142 19.92 6.33 -21.05
N ILE A 143 20.23 7.56 -20.64
CA ILE A 143 20.99 7.82 -19.43
C ILE A 143 20.29 7.21 -18.23
N GLU A 144 19.00 7.50 -18.03
CA GLU A 144 18.17 6.96 -16.94
C GLU A 144 18.13 5.43 -16.94
N PHE A 145 18.05 4.81 -18.12
CA PHE A 145 18.14 3.36 -18.27
C PHE A 145 19.51 2.83 -17.84
N VAL A 146 20.61 3.42 -18.35
CA VAL A 146 21.97 2.98 -18.05
C VAL A 146 22.26 3.03 -16.55
N ILE A 147 21.92 4.15 -15.90
CA ILE A 147 22.13 4.34 -14.46
C ILE A 147 21.00 3.75 -13.59
N ASP A 148 20.00 3.13 -14.20
CA ASP A 148 18.85 2.51 -13.52
C ASP A 148 18.16 3.42 -12.49
N ARG A 149 17.99 4.69 -12.84
CA ARG A 149 17.28 5.69 -12.00
C ARG A 149 16.77 6.85 -12.85
N LYS A 150 15.66 7.44 -12.40
CA LYS A 150 15.15 8.69 -12.94
C LYS A 150 16.03 9.86 -12.52
N ILE A 151 16.38 10.73 -13.47
CA ILE A 151 17.11 11.95 -13.16
C ILE A 151 16.08 13.03 -12.89
N VAL A 152 15.99 13.45 -11.64
CA VAL A 152 15.20 14.63 -11.26
C VAL A 152 15.94 15.85 -11.79
N HIS A 153 15.27 16.64 -12.63
CA HIS A 153 15.82 17.90 -13.13
C HIS A 153 16.25 18.81 -11.96
N GLU A 154 17.29 19.62 -12.15
CA GLU A 154 17.66 20.69 -11.21
C GLU A 154 16.49 21.68 -11.14
N VAL A 155 15.51 21.39 -10.30
CA VAL A 155 14.72 22.40 -9.63
C VAL A 155 15.71 23.03 -8.64
N ASN A 156 15.75 24.36 -8.55
CA ASN A 156 16.46 25.06 -7.49
C ASN A 156 15.78 24.69 -6.16
N LEU A 157 16.08 23.49 -5.65
CA LEU A 157 15.77 23.09 -4.30
C LEU A 157 16.54 24.06 -3.43
N THR A 158 15.83 24.78 -2.56
CA THR A 158 16.51 25.48 -1.47
C THR A 158 17.22 24.42 -0.61
N ASP A 159 18.27 24.75 0.11
CA ASP A 159 19.00 23.78 0.94
C ASP A 159 18.09 23.04 1.95
N SER A 160 16.84 23.50 2.18
CA SER A 160 15.82 22.82 2.98
C SER A 160 14.99 21.74 2.24
N ASP A 161 14.98 21.69 0.90
CA ASP A 161 14.12 20.79 0.11
C ASP A 161 14.84 19.49 -0.32
N VAL A 162 15.69 18.94 0.54
CA VAL A 162 16.43 17.69 0.26
C VAL A 162 15.54 16.45 0.48
N ILE A 163 14.51 16.60 1.32
CA ILE A 163 13.56 15.55 1.65
C ILE A 163 12.12 15.96 1.35
N SER A 164 11.28 14.97 1.07
CA SER A 164 9.82 15.13 1.05
C SER A 164 9.21 14.25 2.16
N THR A 165 8.25 14.81 2.89
CA THR A 165 7.55 14.10 3.96
C THR A 165 6.09 13.85 3.60
N LYS A 166 5.56 12.69 3.97
CA LYS A 166 4.14 12.32 3.82
C LYS A 166 3.69 11.56 5.06
N PHE A 167 2.42 11.72 5.44
CA PHE A 167 1.80 10.86 6.45
C PHE A 167 0.97 9.77 5.78
N LEU A 168 1.15 8.55 6.26
CA LEU A 168 0.42 7.37 5.83
C LEU A 168 -0.33 6.79 7.04
N ILE A 169 -1.58 6.39 6.85
CA ILE A 169 -2.33 5.59 7.82
C ILE A 169 -2.94 4.35 7.20
N THR A 170 -3.28 3.38 8.03
CA THR A 170 -4.01 2.20 7.59
C THR A 170 -4.69 1.52 8.78
N GLN A 171 -5.84 0.90 8.53
CA GLN A 171 -6.51 -0.01 9.45
C GLN A 171 -6.31 -1.49 9.09
N GLU A 172 -5.62 -1.75 7.97
CA GLU A 172 -5.51 -3.09 7.40
C GLU A 172 -4.56 -3.94 8.23
N PHE A 173 -5.11 -4.87 9.00
CA PHE A 173 -4.34 -5.67 9.94
C PHE A 173 -3.22 -6.47 9.24
N ASP A 174 -3.48 -7.02 8.05
CA ASP A 174 -2.48 -7.77 7.28
C ASP A 174 -1.30 -6.85 6.88
N PHE A 175 -1.58 -5.63 6.45
CA PHE A 175 -0.54 -4.64 6.11
C PHE A 175 0.25 -4.20 7.34
N ILE A 176 -0.43 -3.94 8.46
CA ILE A 176 0.19 -3.61 9.75
C ILE A 176 1.12 -4.77 10.19
N LYS A 177 0.66 -6.00 10.04
CA LYS A 177 1.40 -7.21 10.40
C LYS A 177 2.64 -7.39 9.52
N GLU A 178 2.52 -7.25 8.21
CA GLU A 178 3.67 -7.30 7.28
C GLU A 178 4.77 -6.32 7.71
N ILE A 179 4.41 -5.06 7.98
CA ILE A 179 5.38 -4.05 8.45
C ILE A 179 5.99 -4.46 9.80
N SER A 180 5.17 -4.96 10.73
CA SER A 180 5.67 -5.41 12.03
C SER A 180 6.71 -6.53 11.91
N GLU A 181 6.59 -7.39 10.90
CA GLU A 181 7.51 -8.49 10.59
C GLU A 181 8.69 -8.05 9.72
N ASN A 182 8.83 -6.74 9.48
CA ASN A 182 9.83 -6.15 8.59
C ASN A 182 9.70 -6.62 7.12
N ASN A 183 8.50 -7.03 6.72
CA ASN A 183 8.17 -7.35 5.34
C ASN A 183 7.57 -6.11 4.65
N LEU A 184 8.35 -5.51 3.74
CA LEU A 184 7.94 -4.32 2.99
C LEU A 184 7.67 -4.62 1.52
N SER A 185 7.52 -5.89 1.13
CA SER A 185 7.33 -6.30 -0.28
C SER A 185 6.10 -5.66 -0.92
N ASN A 186 5.05 -5.43 -0.13
CA ASN A 186 3.79 -4.84 -0.56
C ASN A 186 3.66 -3.37 -0.13
N PHE A 187 4.72 -2.75 0.39
CA PHE A 187 4.67 -1.36 0.81
C PHE A 187 4.44 -0.46 -0.42
N PRO A 188 3.53 0.53 -0.34
CA PRO A 188 3.04 1.23 -1.53
C PRO A 188 4.01 2.29 -2.08
N PHE A 189 5.15 2.51 -1.40
CA PHE A 189 6.19 3.44 -1.82
C PHE A 189 7.44 2.66 -2.25
N GLU A 190 8.04 3.05 -3.37
CA GLU A 190 9.22 2.39 -3.95
C GLU A 190 10.43 2.39 -3.02
N ASN A 191 11.26 1.34 -3.08
CA ASN A 191 12.49 1.22 -2.30
C ASN A 191 12.33 1.56 -0.81
N PRO A 192 11.41 0.91 -0.08
CA PRO A 192 11.13 1.24 1.31
C PRO A 192 12.22 0.71 2.25
N ILE A 193 12.55 1.50 3.27
CA ILE A 193 13.29 1.07 4.47
C ILE A 193 12.41 1.35 5.68
N LEU A 194 12.39 0.44 6.66
CA LEU A 194 11.66 0.61 7.92
C LEU A 194 12.59 1.12 9.02
N PHE A 195 12.14 2.16 9.74
CA PHE A 195 12.82 2.68 10.92
C PHE A 195 12.42 1.93 12.18
N GLU A 196 13.41 1.46 12.95
CA GLU A 196 13.18 0.76 14.21
C GLU A 196 13.08 1.76 15.38
N ASN A 197 11.91 1.84 16.02
CA ASN A 197 11.68 2.70 17.19
C ASN A 197 10.73 2.06 18.22
N LYS A 198 10.48 2.79 19.32
CA LYS A 198 9.60 2.34 20.41
C LYS A 198 8.18 2.04 19.92
N THR A 199 7.65 2.82 18.96
CA THR A 199 6.33 2.59 18.36
C THR A 199 6.28 1.28 17.59
N LEU A 200 7.30 0.97 16.77
CA LEU A 200 7.39 -0.31 16.06
C LEU A 200 7.50 -1.49 17.02
N GLN A 201 8.32 -1.35 18.07
CA GLN A 201 8.46 -2.39 19.10
C GLN A 201 7.15 -2.64 19.83
N PHE A 202 6.39 -1.58 20.13
CA PHE A 202 5.06 -1.71 20.72
C PHE A 202 4.07 -2.35 19.75
N LEU A 203 4.06 -1.93 18.49
CA LEU A 203 3.24 -2.53 17.45
C LEU A 203 3.50 -4.03 17.33
N ARG A 204 4.78 -4.45 17.24
CA ARG A 204 5.17 -5.86 17.20
C ARG A 204 4.61 -6.66 18.38
N LYS A 205 4.69 -6.11 19.59
CA LYS A 205 4.13 -6.76 20.78
C LYS A 205 2.61 -6.92 20.69
N LEU A 206 1.91 -5.91 20.16
CA LEU A 206 0.45 -5.96 20.00
C LEU A 206 0.01 -6.97 18.95
N VAL A 207 0.69 -7.08 17.81
CA VAL A 207 0.26 -7.98 16.73
C VAL A 207 0.88 -9.38 16.80
N ASN A 208 1.81 -9.61 17.73
CA ASN A 208 2.53 -10.88 17.86
C ASN A 208 1.58 -12.07 18.01
N ASN A 209 1.84 -13.16 17.29
CA ASN A 209 1.03 -14.39 17.28
C ASN A 209 -0.45 -14.22 16.88
N GLN A 210 -0.88 -13.03 16.45
CA GLN A 210 -2.22 -12.80 15.93
C GLN A 210 -2.16 -12.87 14.40
N SER A 211 -2.90 -13.82 13.80
CA SER A 211 -2.95 -13.99 12.35
C SER A 211 -3.78 -12.90 11.69
N TYR A 212 -4.89 -12.54 12.32
CA TYR A 212 -5.88 -11.60 11.81
C TYR A 212 -6.59 -10.89 12.97
N ARG A 213 -7.19 -9.73 12.72
CA ARG A 213 -8.03 -9.03 13.68
C ARG A 213 -9.41 -8.80 13.12
N HIS A 214 -10.39 -9.49 13.68
CA HIS A 214 -11.78 -9.20 13.40
C HIS A 214 -12.23 -7.95 14.19
N THR A 215 -12.76 -6.94 13.51
CA THR A 215 -13.44 -5.81 14.15
C THR A 215 -14.85 -6.17 14.61
N GLN A 216 -15.33 -7.37 14.24
CA GLN A 216 -16.64 -7.92 14.54
C GLN A 216 -16.52 -9.40 14.94
N ILE A 217 -17.08 -9.77 16.09
CA ILE A 217 -17.14 -11.16 16.54
C ILE A 217 -18.60 -11.56 16.72
N GLU A 218 -19.00 -12.63 16.02
CA GLU A 218 -20.36 -13.18 16.05
C GLU A 218 -20.50 -14.20 17.18
N LYS A 219 -21.62 -14.14 17.90
CA LYS A 219 -21.98 -15.08 18.96
C LYS A 219 -23.47 -15.42 18.86
N PHE A 220 -23.76 -16.63 18.39
CA PHE A 220 -25.13 -17.13 18.29
C PHE A 220 -25.80 -17.23 19.67
N LEU A 221 -27.10 -16.95 19.69
CA LEU A 221 -27.92 -17.04 20.88
C LEU A 221 -29.00 -18.12 20.74
N ASP A 222 -29.27 -18.81 21.85
CA ASP A 222 -30.39 -19.77 21.96
C ASP A 222 -31.71 -19.09 22.39
N ILE A 223 -31.79 -17.76 22.28
CA ILE A 223 -32.97 -16.98 22.66
C ILE A 223 -33.53 -16.22 21.46
N GLU A 224 -34.84 -16.05 21.45
CA GLU A 224 -35.53 -15.23 20.46
C GLU A 224 -35.42 -13.74 20.78
N LYS A 225 -35.47 -12.90 19.73
CA LYS A 225 -35.45 -11.43 19.84
C LYS A 225 -36.34 -10.87 20.95
N GLN A 226 -37.56 -11.37 21.07
CA GLN A 226 -38.56 -10.88 22.02
C GLN A 226 -38.19 -11.10 23.50
N HIS A 227 -37.32 -12.08 23.78
CA HIS A 227 -36.88 -12.41 25.13
C HIS A 227 -35.52 -11.80 25.49
N TYR A 228 -34.84 -11.15 24.53
CA TYR A 228 -33.49 -10.61 24.73
C TYR A 228 -33.44 -9.58 25.88
N SER A 229 -34.40 -8.64 25.90
CA SER A 229 -34.48 -7.60 26.94
C SER A 229 -34.80 -8.16 28.34
N THR A 230 -35.36 -9.37 28.43
CA THR A 230 -35.58 -10.06 29.71
C THR A 230 -34.28 -10.64 30.25
N GLN A 231 -33.43 -11.18 29.38
CA GLN A 231 -32.14 -11.75 29.76
C GLN A 231 -31.07 -10.68 30.01
N TYR A 232 -31.10 -9.59 29.24
CA TYR A 232 -30.19 -8.45 29.37
C TYR A 232 -30.99 -7.17 29.63
N PRO A 233 -31.37 -6.88 30.89
CA PRO A 233 -32.21 -5.73 31.24
C PRO A 233 -31.55 -4.37 30.98
N ASP A 234 -30.23 -4.33 30.84
CA ASP A 234 -29.43 -3.16 30.49
C ASP A 234 -29.40 -2.88 28.98
N ALA A 235 -29.94 -3.78 28.16
CA ALA A 235 -30.00 -3.61 26.72
C ALA A 235 -31.00 -2.51 26.30
N ILE A 236 -30.55 -1.65 25.39
CA ILE A 236 -31.34 -0.59 24.79
C ILE A 236 -31.98 -1.12 23.51
N VAL A 237 -33.31 -1.05 23.41
CA VAL A 237 -34.05 -1.36 22.17
C VAL A 237 -33.84 -0.25 21.16
N LEU A 238 -33.40 -0.60 19.95
CA LEU A 238 -33.18 0.34 18.86
C LEU A 238 -34.49 0.57 18.09
N SER A 239 -34.81 1.84 17.81
CA SER A 239 -35.99 2.23 17.05
C SER A 239 -35.89 1.82 15.57
N SER A 240 -36.95 1.23 15.02
CA SER A 240 -37.09 1.04 13.58
C SER A 240 -37.63 2.32 12.92
N LYS A 241 -37.22 2.56 11.66
CA LYS A 241 -37.85 3.56 10.79
C LYS A 241 -38.99 2.86 10.02
N GLU A 242 -40.18 3.46 10.02
CA GLU A 242 -41.34 2.87 9.34
C GLU A 242 -41.05 2.69 7.83
N GLY A 243 -41.29 1.47 7.31
CA GLY A 243 -41.06 1.13 5.91
C GLY A 243 -39.60 0.86 5.51
N GLU A 244 -38.68 0.75 6.46
CA GLU A 244 -37.25 0.50 6.22
C GLU A 244 -36.77 -0.78 6.89
N HIS A 245 -35.90 -1.54 6.20
CA HIS A 245 -35.31 -2.76 6.74
C HIS A 245 -34.44 -2.45 7.97
N GLN A 246 -34.59 -3.23 9.04
CA GLN A 246 -33.87 -3.06 10.29
C GLN A 246 -32.79 -4.14 10.45
N PHE A 247 -31.53 -3.71 10.47
CA PHE A 247 -30.36 -4.58 10.68
C PHE A 247 -30.07 -4.89 12.16
N PHE A 248 -30.33 -3.95 13.06
CA PHE A 248 -29.96 -4.07 14.47
C PHE A 248 -31.15 -3.77 15.38
N TYR A 249 -31.36 -4.63 16.37
CA TYR A 249 -32.55 -4.60 17.23
C TYR A 249 -32.27 -4.09 18.65
N HIS A 250 -31.13 -4.46 19.24
CA HIS A 250 -30.72 -4.04 20.57
C HIS A 250 -29.26 -3.58 20.56
N LYS A 251 -28.91 -2.75 21.55
CA LYS A 251 -27.55 -2.34 21.87
C LYS A 251 -27.28 -2.53 23.36
N ARG A 252 -26.16 -3.14 23.74
CA ARG A 252 -25.70 -3.21 25.14
C ARG A 252 -24.18 -3.16 25.26
N VAL A 253 -23.69 -3.04 26.48
CA VAL A 253 -22.26 -3.14 26.79
C VAL A 253 -21.97 -4.58 27.27
N PRO A 254 -20.91 -5.25 26.79
CA PRO A 254 -20.55 -6.56 27.31
C PRO A 254 -20.06 -6.48 28.76
N GLU A 255 -20.30 -7.53 29.53
CA GLU A 255 -19.64 -7.65 30.83
C GLU A 255 -18.13 -7.85 30.64
N LYS A 256 -17.31 -7.43 31.63
CA LYS A 256 -15.84 -7.47 31.50
C LYS A 256 -15.30 -8.89 31.28
N GLU A 257 -15.82 -9.88 32.02
CA GLU A 257 -15.39 -11.27 31.89
C GLU A 257 -15.92 -11.91 30.59
N GLU A 258 -17.15 -11.56 30.19
CA GLU A 258 -17.70 -11.94 28.89
C GLU A 258 -16.80 -11.43 27.75
N LEU A 259 -16.46 -10.15 27.76
CA LEU A 259 -15.59 -9.54 26.76
C LEU A 259 -14.20 -10.19 26.75
N ARG A 260 -13.63 -10.44 27.93
CA ARG A 260 -12.31 -11.08 28.06
C ARG A 260 -12.29 -12.46 27.39
N ASN A 261 -13.33 -13.26 27.60
CA ASN A 261 -13.44 -14.60 27.02
C ASN A 261 -13.68 -14.55 25.51
N THR A 262 -14.57 -13.66 25.05
CA THR A 262 -14.88 -13.52 23.62
C THR A 262 -13.69 -12.99 22.82
N THR A 263 -12.86 -12.14 23.42
CA THR A 263 -11.70 -11.50 22.75
C THR A 263 -10.36 -12.12 23.13
N LYS A 264 -10.34 -13.38 23.60
CA LYS A 264 -9.11 -14.04 24.10
C LYS A 264 -7.95 -14.07 23.08
N GLU A 265 -8.27 -14.12 21.78
CA GLU A 265 -7.30 -14.13 20.68
C GLU A 265 -7.03 -12.71 20.10
N ASP A 266 -7.74 -11.67 20.56
CA ASP A 266 -7.51 -10.28 20.14
C ASP A 266 -6.58 -9.57 21.13
N ASN A 267 -5.29 -9.52 20.80
CA ASN A 267 -4.26 -8.94 21.66
C ASN A 267 -4.52 -7.47 22.01
N ILE A 268 -5.17 -6.71 21.11
CA ILE A 268 -5.48 -5.30 21.34
C ILE A 268 -6.53 -5.19 22.46
N SER A 269 -7.63 -5.94 22.37
CA SER A 269 -8.66 -5.97 23.42
C SER A 269 -8.09 -6.49 24.74
N GLN A 270 -7.25 -7.53 24.71
CA GLN A 270 -6.58 -8.04 25.91
C GLN A 270 -5.64 -7.00 26.53
N PHE A 271 -4.88 -6.26 25.71
CA PHE A 271 -4.03 -5.17 26.16
C PHE A 271 -4.85 -4.10 26.89
N LEU A 272 -5.98 -3.66 26.32
CA LEU A 272 -6.85 -2.65 26.94
C LEU A 272 -7.45 -3.16 28.26
N LEU A 273 -7.98 -4.40 28.29
CA LEU A 273 -8.53 -5.03 29.50
C LEU A 273 -7.50 -5.17 30.61
N ASN A 274 -6.26 -5.53 30.27
CA ASN A 274 -5.17 -5.70 31.23
C ASN A 274 -4.65 -4.37 31.78
N ASN A 275 -4.86 -3.27 31.06
CA ASN A 275 -4.58 -1.91 31.51
C ASN A 275 -5.78 -1.22 32.17
N GLY A 276 -6.83 -1.97 32.55
CA GLY A 276 -7.94 -1.46 33.35
C GLY A 276 -8.98 -0.65 32.58
N VAL A 277 -8.96 -0.67 31.25
CA VAL A 277 -9.98 -0.01 30.42
C VAL A 277 -11.36 -0.68 30.62
N SER A 278 -12.42 0.13 30.73
CA SER A 278 -13.81 -0.35 30.87
C SER A 278 -14.32 -0.99 29.57
N ALA A 279 -15.21 -1.98 29.69
CA ALA A 279 -15.72 -2.74 28.55
C ALA A 279 -16.42 -1.85 27.49
N GLU A 280 -17.18 -0.84 27.95
CA GLU A 280 -17.85 0.16 27.11
C GLU A 280 -16.91 0.98 26.22
N ARG A 281 -15.61 1.05 26.57
CA ARG A 281 -14.58 1.75 25.79
C ARG A 281 -13.84 0.84 24.82
N ILE A 282 -14.12 -0.46 24.84
CA ILE A 282 -13.46 -1.49 24.02
C ILE A 282 -14.45 -2.06 23.01
N SER A 283 -15.67 -2.36 23.44
CA SER A 283 -16.67 -3.06 22.64
C SER A 283 -18.10 -2.60 22.93
N GLU A 284 -18.93 -2.58 21.89
CA GLU A 284 -20.39 -2.54 22.01
C GLU A 284 -21.00 -3.80 21.38
N ILE A 285 -22.11 -4.29 21.94
CA ILE A 285 -22.85 -5.40 21.36
C ILE A 285 -24.06 -4.84 20.64
N LEU A 286 -24.25 -5.29 19.40
CA LEU A 286 -25.51 -5.16 18.66
C LEU A 286 -26.12 -6.54 18.43
N THR A 287 -27.44 -6.62 18.38
CA THR A 287 -28.11 -7.88 18.01
C THR A 287 -28.66 -7.83 16.59
N CYS A 288 -28.46 -8.88 15.80
CA CYS A 288 -28.95 -9.05 14.44
C CYS A 288 -29.39 -10.50 14.19
N TYR A 289 -29.84 -10.80 12.97
CA TYR A 289 -30.04 -12.18 12.50
C TYR A 289 -28.91 -12.58 11.54
N GLU A 290 -28.48 -13.83 11.62
CA GLU A 290 -27.47 -14.42 10.72
C GLU A 290 -27.84 -14.21 9.24
N GLY A 291 -26.91 -13.66 8.46
CA GLY A 291 -26.95 -13.67 6.99
C GLY A 291 -28.08 -12.87 6.33
N GLU A 292 -28.53 -11.76 6.93
CA GLU A 292 -29.75 -11.02 6.57
C GLU A 292 -30.11 -10.93 5.07
N CYS A 293 -30.86 -11.92 4.62
CA CYS A 293 -31.93 -11.79 3.65
C CYS A 293 -33.23 -12.20 4.37
N ALA A 294 -34.07 -11.23 4.71
CA ALA A 294 -35.43 -11.43 5.25
C ALA A 294 -35.59 -12.06 6.67
N GLY A 295 -34.58 -12.00 7.55
CA GLY A 295 -34.76 -12.39 8.97
C GLY A 295 -34.98 -13.89 9.22
N VAL A 296 -34.47 -14.74 8.32
CA VAL A 296 -34.66 -16.20 8.35
C VAL A 296 -33.52 -16.93 9.10
N GLY A 297 -32.55 -16.19 9.64
CA GLY A 297 -31.35 -16.72 10.31
C GLY A 297 -31.49 -16.93 11.83
N ARG A 298 -30.41 -17.37 12.48
CA ARG A 298 -30.32 -17.43 13.94
C ARG A 298 -30.11 -16.03 14.53
N PHE A 299 -30.69 -15.79 15.70
CA PHE A 299 -30.48 -14.52 16.41
C PHE A 299 -29.10 -14.54 17.08
N GLU A 300 -28.36 -13.43 16.99
CA GLU A 300 -26.97 -13.39 17.43
C GLU A 300 -26.58 -12.04 18.06
N GLU A 301 -25.49 -12.06 18.84
CA GLU A 301 -24.76 -10.88 19.27
C GLU A 301 -23.56 -10.65 18.35
N LEU A 302 -23.42 -9.41 17.91
CA LEU A 302 -22.28 -8.91 17.15
C LEU A 302 -21.47 -7.97 18.06
N TYR A 303 -20.31 -8.44 18.50
CA TYR A 303 -19.36 -7.66 19.30
C TYR A 303 -18.59 -6.73 18.35
N GLN A 304 -18.82 -5.43 18.45
CA GLN A 304 -18.15 -4.42 17.65
C GLN A 304 -16.94 -3.90 18.40
N LEU A 305 -15.75 -4.25 17.93
CA LEU A 305 -14.49 -3.78 18.48
C LEU A 305 -14.04 -2.50 17.77
N ARG A 306 -13.31 -1.66 18.50
CA ARG A 306 -12.73 -0.43 17.95
C ARG A 306 -11.65 -0.74 16.90
N PRO A 307 -11.76 -0.20 15.66
CA PRO A 307 -10.73 -0.34 14.64
C PRO A 307 -9.41 0.28 15.09
N LEU A 308 -8.31 -0.45 14.87
CA LEU A 308 -6.95 0.02 15.12
C LEU A 308 -6.38 0.62 13.84
N TYR A 309 -5.80 1.80 13.97
CA TYR A 309 -5.06 2.46 12.91
C TYR A 309 -3.59 2.58 13.29
N ALA A 310 -2.71 2.27 12.34
CA ALA A 310 -1.29 2.56 12.43
C ALA A 310 -0.95 3.82 11.63
N GLN A 311 -0.06 4.65 12.19
CA GLN A 311 0.42 5.89 11.59
C GLN A 311 1.90 5.77 11.25
N PHE A 312 2.26 6.24 10.06
CA PHE A 312 3.64 6.28 9.57
C PHE A 312 3.98 7.67 9.01
N LEU A 313 5.18 8.16 9.32
CA LEU A 313 5.82 9.25 8.58
C LEU A 313 6.70 8.62 7.50
N ILE A 314 6.48 9.02 6.25
CA ILE A 314 7.28 8.62 5.09
C ILE A 314 8.21 9.76 4.75
N VAL A 315 9.52 9.51 4.75
CA VAL A 315 10.56 10.47 4.37
C VAL A 315 11.22 9.99 3.09
N LYS A 316 11.04 10.72 2.00
CA LYS A 316 11.68 10.44 0.72
C LYS A 316 12.90 11.35 0.53
N ASN A 317 14.05 10.77 0.20
CA ASN A 317 15.16 11.56 -0.31
C ASN A 317 14.83 12.00 -1.75
N ILE A 318 14.61 13.30 -1.96
CA ILE A 318 14.29 13.86 -3.29
C ILE A 318 15.51 14.50 -3.95
N SER A 319 16.65 14.54 -3.25
CA SER A 319 17.91 14.98 -3.81
C SER A 319 18.56 13.90 -4.67
N ASN A 320 19.56 14.32 -5.46
CA ASN A 320 20.36 13.41 -6.28
C ASN A 320 21.54 12.78 -5.52
N PHE A 321 21.69 13.05 -4.22
CA PHE A 321 22.80 12.58 -3.39
C PHE A 321 22.27 11.78 -2.19
N PRO A 322 23.05 10.81 -1.67
CA PRO A 322 22.68 10.15 -0.43
C PRO A 322 22.64 11.14 0.73
N ILE A 323 21.67 10.96 1.63
CA ILE A 323 21.58 11.72 2.88
C ILE A 323 21.87 10.80 4.06
N ARG A 324 22.57 11.31 5.08
CA ARG A 324 22.71 10.61 6.35
C ARG A 324 21.76 11.23 7.36
N LEU A 325 20.88 10.40 7.91
CA LEU A 325 19.96 10.83 8.96
C LEU A 325 20.69 10.86 10.31
N LYS A 326 20.54 11.96 11.07
CA LYS A 326 21.16 12.11 12.39
C LYS A 326 20.15 11.94 13.53
N SER A 327 19.07 12.71 13.49
CA SER A 327 18.05 12.71 14.54
C SER A 327 16.72 13.24 14.05
N ILE A 328 15.65 12.89 14.75
CA ILE A 328 14.33 13.52 14.62
C ILE A 328 14.01 14.17 15.95
N GLU A 329 13.63 15.45 15.89
CA GLU A 329 12.99 16.11 17.02
C GLU A 329 11.50 15.86 16.94
N SER A 330 10.95 15.36 18.04
CA SER A 330 9.55 15.04 18.16
C SER A 330 9.01 15.41 19.54
N VAL A 331 7.69 15.50 19.64
CA VAL A 331 7.01 15.40 20.93
C VAL A 331 6.60 13.95 21.11
N SER A 332 6.90 13.35 22.28
CA SER A 332 6.67 11.93 22.51
C SER A 332 5.60 11.71 23.57
N HIS A 333 4.66 10.79 23.33
CA HIS A 333 3.64 10.40 24.30
C HIS A 333 3.59 8.89 24.44
N ASP A 334 3.23 8.40 25.62
CA ASP A 334 2.99 6.97 25.85
C ASP A 334 1.88 6.84 26.90
N GLY A 335 0.98 5.89 26.69
CA GLY A 335 -0.19 5.73 27.53
C GLY A 335 -1.25 4.82 26.94
N VAL A 336 -2.41 4.76 27.59
CA VAL A 336 -3.53 3.91 27.21
C VAL A 336 -4.77 4.77 27.03
N LEU A 337 -5.27 4.83 25.79
CA LEU A 337 -6.45 5.62 25.39
C LEU A 337 -6.38 7.09 25.82
N TYR A 338 -5.35 7.79 25.34
CA TYR A 338 -5.15 9.21 25.60
C TYR A 338 -5.48 10.07 24.37
N GLU A 339 -5.88 11.32 24.58
CA GLU A 339 -6.18 12.28 23.52
C GLU A 339 -4.91 12.97 22.99
N SER A 340 -4.99 13.54 21.79
CA SER A 340 -3.89 14.27 21.12
C SER A 340 -3.37 15.47 21.90
N ASN A 341 -4.19 16.08 22.75
CA ASN A 341 -3.88 17.33 23.47
C ASN A 341 -2.99 17.11 24.70
N VAL A 342 -2.69 15.87 25.08
CA VAL A 342 -1.89 15.55 26.26
C VAL A 342 -0.40 15.67 25.90
N VAL A 343 0.10 16.90 25.81
CA VAL A 343 1.51 17.17 25.49
C VAL A 343 2.40 16.97 26.72
N ASN A 344 3.26 15.95 26.73
CA ASN A 344 4.46 15.92 27.58
C ASN A 344 5.72 15.65 26.76
N GLU A 345 6.81 16.30 27.20
CA GLU A 345 8.22 16.12 26.84
C GLU A 345 8.61 16.29 25.36
N LYS A 346 9.47 17.29 25.10
CA LYS A 346 10.25 17.34 23.87
C LYS A 346 11.30 16.24 23.93
N ASP A 347 11.29 15.38 22.94
CA ASP A 347 12.24 14.28 22.80
C ASP A 347 13.08 14.48 21.53
N LEU A 348 14.37 14.20 21.63
CA LEU A 348 15.26 14.17 20.48
C LEU A 348 15.63 12.71 20.24
N THR A 349 14.88 12.07 19.35
CA THR A 349 15.12 10.68 19.00
C THR A 349 16.31 10.61 18.06
N LYS A 350 17.43 10.07 18.55
CA LYS A 350 18.57 9.73 17.66
C LYS A 350 18.12 8.69 16.66
N LEU A 351 18.39 8.95 15.38
CA LEU A 351 18.24 7.94 14.35
C LEU A 351 19.53 7.11 14.31
N PRO A 352 19.49 5.81 13.95
CA PRO A 352 20.70 5.12 13.55
C PRO A 352 21.34 5.90 12.42
N GLU A 353 22.66 5.98 12.39
CA GLU A 353 23.38 6.57 11.27
C GLU A 353 23.28 5.63 10.06
N PHE A 354 22.17 5.71 9.33
CA PHE A 354 22.00 5.02 8.05
C PHE A 354 21.83 6.03 6.92
N ILE A 355 22.24 5.58 5.74
CA ILE A 355 22.21 6.35 4.50
C ILE A 355 20.86 6.11 3.84
N VAL A 356 20.19 7.19 3.44
CA VAL A 356 19.00 7.13 2.58
C VAL A 356 19.44 7.51 1.17
N GLU A 357 19.37 6.54 0.27
CA GLU A 357 19.76 6.72 -1.12
C GLU A 357 18.77 7.65 -1.87
N PRO A 358 19.19 8.30 -2.97
CA PRO A 358 18.30 9.07 -3.81
C PRO A 358 17.02 8.29 -4.18
N SER A 359 15.86 8.95 -4.07
CA SER A 359 14.52 8.37 -4.28
C SER A 359 14.07 7.28 -3.31
N GLN A 360 14.89 6.88 -2.34
CA GLN A 360 14.53 5.89 -1.33
C GLN A 360 13.53 6.46 -0.32
N ASN A 361 12.62 5.63 0.17
CA ASN A 361 11.58 6.01 1.14
C ASN A 361 11.87 5.37 2.50
N LEU A 362 12.00 6.20 3.54
CA LEU A 362 12.05 5.74 4.91
C LEU A 362 10.65 5.78 5.52
N ALA A 363 10.15 4.64 5.98
CA ALA A 363 8.93 4.52 6.75
C ALA A 363 9.24 4.55 8.25
N ILE A 364 8.66 5.50 8.97
CA ILE A 364 8.83 5.68 10.40
C ILE A 364 7.48 5.46 11.07
N PRO A 365 7.30 4.39 11.87
CA PRO A 365 6.08 4.22 12.67
C PRO A 365 5.99 5.33 13.72
N ILE A 366 4.92 6.11 13.72
CA ILE A 366 4.80 7.30 14.59
C ILE A 366 3.65 7.23 15.58
N GLY A 367 2.71 6.29 15.45
CA GLY A 367 1.68 6.11 16.48
C GLY A 367 0.67 5.06 16.11
N LEU A 368 -0.10 4.64 17.11
CA LEU A 368 -1.28 3.80 16.97
C LEU A 368 -2.47 4.48 17.63
N PHE A 369 -3.64 4.39 17.00
CA PHE A 369 -4.85 4.94 17.58
C PHE A 369 -6.06 4.08 17.28
N LEU A 370 -7.11 4.26 18.07
CA LEU A 370 -8.39 3.60 17.92
C LEU A 370 -9.44 4.65 17.57
N SER A 371 -10.15 4.44 16.46
CA SER A 371 -11.41 5.17 16.24
C SER A 371 -12.48 4.63 17.20
N GLN A 372 -13.68 5.17 17.15
CA GLN A 372 -14.82 4.63 17.90
C GLN A 372 -15.27 3.27 17.32
N PHE A 373 -16.54 2.88 17.46
CA PHE A 373 -17.09 1.63 16.90
C PHE A 373 -17.37 1.70 15.38
N LYS A 374 -16.68 2.59 14.66
CA LYS A 374 -16.84 2.82 13.23
C LYS A 374 -15.51 3.19 12.58
N GLU A 375 -15.35 2.80 11.32
CA GLU A 375 -14.24 3.23 10.48
C GLU A 375 -14.32 4.74 10.21
N LEU A 376 -13.17 5.35 9.97
CA LEU A 376 -13.10 6.77 9.66
C LEU A 376 -13.68 7.08 8.28
N LEU A 377 -14.48 8.14 8.20
CA LEU A 377 -15.11 8.58 6.96
C LEU A 377 -14.08 9.29 6.07
N LYS A 378 -13.94 8.81 4.84
CA LYS A 378 -12.98 9.29 3.84
C LYS A 378 -13.68 10.15 2.79
N HIS A 379 -13.07 11.28 2.45
CA HIS A 379 -13.56 12.30 1.52
C HIS A 379 -12.45 12.73 0.53
N ASN A 380 -12.84 13.22 -0.64
CA ASN A 380 -11.92 13.74 -1.68
C ASN A 380 -10.81 12.75 -2.05
N GLN A 381 -11.21 11.53 -2.42
CA GLN A 381 -10.30 10.41 -2.63
C GLN A 381 -9.69 10.44 -4.03
N ASP A 382 -8.38 10.66 -4.10
CA ASP A 382 -7.59 10.50 -5.32
C ASP A 382 -6.83 9.17 -5.26
N LEU A 383 -7.16 8.26 -6.18
CA LEU A 383 -6.42 7.00 -6.33
C LEU A 383 -4.99 7.29 -6.81
N VAL A 384 -4.01 6.93 -5.98
CA VAL A 384 -2.59 7.12 -6.28
C VAL A 384 -2.01 5.90 -6.98
N THR A 385 -2.22 4.71 -6.39
CA THR A 385 -1.83 3.43 -6.99
C THR A 385 -2.82 2.33 -6.61
N SER A 386 -2.92 1.32 -7.46
CA SER A 386 -3.68 0.09 -7.21
C SER A 386 -2.81 -1.10 -7.60
N THR A 387 -2.59 -2.03 -6.68
CA THR A 387 -1.74 -3.20 -6.89
C THR A 387 -2.43 -4.47 -6.44
N TYR A 388 -2.09 -5.58 -7.10
CA TYR A 388 -2.51 -6.90 -6.64
C TYR A 388 -1.54 -7.40 -5.58
N VAL A 389 -2.08 -7.78 -4.44
CA VAL A 389 -1.39 -8.56 -3.41
C VAL A 389 -2.11 -9.92 -3.30
N PRO A 390 -1.53 -10.97 -2.69
CA PRO A 390 -2.16 -12.28 -2.66
C PRO A 390 -3.62 -12.20 -2.17
N GLU A 391 -4.56 -12.58 -3.04
CA GLU A 391 -6.02 -12.65 -2.78
C GLU A 391 -6.75 -11.31 -2.50
N GLN A 392 -6.04 -10.17 -2.54
CA GLN A 392 -6.61 -8.84 -2.26
C GLN A 392 -6.13 -7.80 -3.28
N ILE A 393 -6.91 -6.73 -3.44
CA ILE A 393 -6.46 -5.52 -4.13
C ILE A 393 -6.04 -4.51 -3.07
N GLN A 394 -4.81 -4.01 -3.17
CA GLN A 394 -4.32 -2.92 -2.34
C GLN A 394 -4.46 -1.60 -3.10
N LYS A 395 -5.10 -0.61 -2.47
CA LYS A 395 -5.22 0.75 -2.98
C LYS A 395 -4.44 1.70 -2.08
N LEU A 396 -3.62 2.56 -2.69
CA LEU A 396 -3.07 3.75 -2.05
C LEU A 396 -3.88 4.94 -2.55
N GLU A 397 -4.47 5.68 -1.64
CA GLU A 397 -5.28 6.85 -1.94
C GLU A 397 -4.78 8.05 -1.14
N LEU A 398 -5.01 9.25 -1.68
CA LEU A 398 -4.73 10.52 -1.04
C LEU A 398 -6.03 11.30 -0.90
N GLY A 399 -6.24 11.94 0.24
CA GLY A 399 -7.42 12.77 0.44
C GLY A 399 -7.55 13.25 1.87
N SER A 400 -8.80 13.42 2.27
CA SER A 400 -9.18 13.92 3.60
C SER A 400 -9.99 12.90 4.38
N ILE A 401 -9.83 12.89 5.68
CA ILE A 401 -10.58 12.06 6.61
C ILE A 401 -11.32 12.98 7.57
N GLU A 402 -12.59 12.70 7.78
CA GLU A 402 -13.40 13.42 8.77
C GLU A 402 -12.92 13.05 10.17
N GLU A 403 -12.23 13.98 10.82
CA GLU A 403 -11.75 13.81 12.17
C GLU A 403 -12.93 13.92 13.15
N HIS A 404 -13.29 12.80 13.79
CA HIS A 404 -14.17 12.84 14.95
C HIS A 404 -13.36 13.20 16.20
N GLN A 405 -13.96 13.97 17.12
CA GLN A 405 -13.40 14.35 18.44
C GLN A 405 -13.13 13.16 19.39
N SER A 406 -13.05 11.94 18.87
CA SER A 406 -13.20 10.70 19.62
C SER A 406 -12.12 9.66 19.27
N ILE A 407 -11.03 10.10 18.63
CA ILE A 407 -9.83 9.29 18.39
C ILE A 407 -8.98 9.26 19.67
N GLU A 408 -8.53 8.07 20.06
CA GLU A 408 -7.69 7.88 21.24
C GLU A 408 -6.47 7.04 20.88
N PHE A 409 -5.31 7.46 21.38
CA PHE A 409 -4.03 6.84 21.09
C PHE A 409 -3.69 5.72 22.07
N ILE A 410 -2.92 4.73 21.60
CA ILE A 410 -2.43 3.63 22.42
C ILE A 410 -0.92 3.45 22.26
N GLY A 411 -0.23 3.30 23.39
CA GLY A 411 1.22 3.13 23.46
C GLY A 411 2.02 4.34 22.99
N PRO A 412 3.29 4.12 22.58
CA PRO A 412 4.20 5.18 22.18
C PRO A 412 3.78 5.86 20.87
N ARG A 413 3.63 7.18 20.92
CA ARG A 413 3.42 8.08 19.79
C ARG A 413 4.57 9.07 19.70
N LEU A 414 4.97 9.36 18.48
CA LEU A 414 5.94 10.37 18.10
C LEU A 414 5.22 11.39 17.23
N GLU A 415 5.25 12.66 17.61
CA GLU A 415 4.80 13.76 16.79
C GLU A 415 6.04 14.49 16.24
N PRO A 416 6.49 14.13 15.03
CA PRO A 416 7.76 14.58 14.52
C PRO A 416 7.64 16.02 14.00
N ARG A 417 8.63 16.86 14.33
CA ARG A 417 8.65 18.30 14.00
C ARG A 417 9.76 18.66 13.03
N ARG A 418 10.97 18.12 13.25
CA ARG A 418 12.15 18.43 12.44
C ARG A 418 13.04 17.20 12.27
N ILE A 419 13.68 17.08 11.11
CA ILE A 419 14.69 16.06 10.82
C ILE A 419 16.04 16.75 10.64
N PHE A 420 17.05 16.21 11.32
CA PHE A 420 18.44 16.63 11.18
C PHE A 420 19.16 15.65 10.26
N ILE A 421 19.71 16.17 9.17
CA ILE A 421 20.40 15.37 8.15
C ILE A 421 21.80 15.92 7.88
N GLU A 422 22.69 15.06 7.40
CA GLU A 422 23.90 15.45 6.70
C GLU A 422 23.68 15.23 5.20
N HIS A 423 23.87 16.27 4.41
CA HIS A 423 23.84 16.21 2.96
C HIS A 423 25.10 16.91 2.43
N GLN A 424 25.88 16.21 1.60
CA GLN A 424 27.14 16.73 1.06
C GLN A 424 28.10 17.31 2.12
N LYS A 425 28.20 16.66 3.30
CA LYS A 425 29.01 17.11 4.46
C LYS A 425 28.54 18.42 5.12
N GLN A 426 27.33 18.87 4.81
CA GLN A 426 26.68 19.99 5.49
C GLN A 426 25.53 19.46 6.34
N ASP A 427 25.40 20.03 7.54
CA ASP A 427 24.29 19.74 8.43
C ASP A 427 23.11 20.62 8.06
N LEU A 428 21.98 19.96 7.77
CA LEU A 428 20.73 20.60 7.39
C LEU A 428 19.64 20.24 8.39
N VAL A 429 18.71 21.16 8.56
CA VAL A 429 17.49 20.97 9.34
C VAL A 429 16.32 21.10 8.41
N CYS A 430 15.52 20.05 8.32
CA CYS A 430 14.33 20.00 7.49
C CYS A 430 13.10 20.01 8.39
N ASP A 431 12.22 20.99 8.21
CA ASP A 431 10.95 21.05 8.92
C ASP A 431 9.99 19.98 8.38
N ILE A 432 9.22 19.38 9.28
CA ILE A 432 8.16 18.44 8.96
C ILE A 432 6.86 19.17 9.22
N HIS A 433 5.97 19.15 8.23
CA HIS A 433 4.64 19.71 8.41
C HIS A 433 3.86 18.92 9.46
N ASP A 434 2.93 19.57 10.14
CA ASP A 434 2.10 18.91 11.14
C ASP A 434 1.25 17.80 10.50
N PHE A 435 1.00 16.75 11.27
CA PHE A 435 0.06 15.71 10.92
C PHE A 435 -1.34 16.31 10.80
N SER A 436 -2.06 15.99 9.71
CA SER A 436 -3.42 16.45 9.50
C SER A 436 -4.24 15.39 8.78
N PHE A 437 -5.47 15.16 9.26
CA PHE A 437 -6.43 14.30 8.57
C PHE A 437 -6.96 14.93 7.27
N ASN A 438 -6.77 16.23 7.04
CA ASN A 438 -7.23 16.89 5.81
C ASN A 438 -6.42 16.51 4.57
N ARG A 439 -5.20 16.01 4.76
CA ARG A 439 -4.31 15.62 3.65
C ARG A 439 -3.41 14.48 4.09
N ILE A 440 -3.89 13.26 3.84
CA ILE A 440 -3.22 12.06 4.30
C ILE A 440 -3.28 10.95 3.25
N TYR A 441 -2.22 10.15 3.20
CA TYR A 441 -2.25 8.92 2.43
C TYR A 441 -2.87 7.81 3.28
N TRP A 442 -3.63 6.92 2.67
CA TRP A 442 -4.06 5.70 3.33
C TRP A 442 -3.93 4.49 2.43
N VAL A 443 -3.68 3.35 3.06
CA VAL A 443 -3.64 2.04 2.42
C VAL A 443 -4.87 1.26 2.86
N ASP A 444 -5.67 0.86 1.89
CA ASP A 444 -6.76 -0.10 2.07
C ASP A 444 -6.46 -1.38 1.30
N ARG A 445 -6.97 -2.48 1.84
CA ARG A 445 -6.94 -3.79 1.19
C ARG A 445 -8.34 -4.34 1.15
N HIS A 446 -8.76 -4.71 -0.05
CA HIS A 446 -10.06 -5.28 -0.26
C HIS A 446 -9.90 -6.69 -0.78
N TRP A 447 -10.51 -7.62 -0.04
CA TRP A 447 -10.90 -8.89 -0.64
C TRP A 447 -11.87 -8.58 -1.78
N GLN A 448 -11.77 -9.36 -2.86
CA GLN A 448 -12.82 -9.36 -3.89
C GLN A 448 -14.04 -10.08 -3.31
N CYS A 449 -14.80 -9.37 -2.48
CA CYS A 449 -16.09 -9.82 -1.96
C CYS A 449 -17.19 -9.39 -2.94
N GLY A 450 -18.16 -10.27 -3.17
CA GLY A 450 -19.42 -9.86 -3.77
C GLY A 450 -20.56 -10.16 -2.81
N SER A 451 -21.56 -9.29 -2.84
CA SER A 451 -22.82 -9.41 -2.14
C SER A 451 -23.91 -9.56 -3.19
N CYS A 452 -25.08 -8.99 -2.96
CA CYS A 452 -26.17 -9.04 -3.92
C CYS A 452 -26.65 -7.60 -4.08
N PRO A 453 -27.09 -7.18 -5.27
CA PRO A 453 -27.44 -5.79 -5.53
C PRO A 453 -28.49 -5.26 -4.56
N HIS A 454 -28.37 -3.99 -4.21
CA HIS A 454 -29.16 -3.34 -3.17
C HIS A 454 -30.40 -2.66 -3.73
N LEU A 455 -31.57 -2.92 -3.13
CA LEU A 455 -32.84 -2.30 -3.50
C LEU A 455 -33.20 -1.15 -2.53
N PHE A 456 -33.55 -0.01 -3.11
CA PHE A 456 -34.05 1.15 -2.37
C PHE A 456 -35.38 1.65 -2.96
N PHE A 457 -36.24 2.14 -2.08
CA PHE A 457 -37.43 2.91 -2.46
C PHE A 457 -37.25 4.37 -2.08
N ILE A 458 -37.60 5.28 -2.99
CA ILE A 458 -37.69 6.69 -2.65
C ILE A 458 -39.08 6.95 -2.08
N GLN A 459 -39.11 7.29 -0.80
CA GLN A 459 -40.31 7.69 -0.08
C GLN A 459 -40.10 9.09 0.49
N ASN A 460 -41.01 10.02 0.16
CA ASN A 460 -40.90 11.42 0.56
C ASN A 460 -39.57 12.10 0.17
N GLY A 461 -38.96 11.68 -0.95
CA GLY A 461 -37.68 12.22 -1.42
C GLY A 461 -36.43 11.61 -0.77
N GLU A 462 -36.59 10.67 0.17
CA GLU A 462 -35.48 9.99 0.81
C GLU A 462 -35.36 8.52 0.35
N PRO A 463 -34.13 8.01 0.14
CA PRO A 463 -33.91 6.59 -0.10
C PRO A 463 -34.10 5.77 1.18
N LYS A 464 -35.03 4.80 1.13
CA LYS A 464 -35.30 3.79 2.17
C LYS A 464 -34.83 2.43 1.67
N TYR A 465 -33.93 1.80 2.42
CA TYR A 465 -33.38 0.49 2.05
C TYR A 465 -34.41 -0.64 2.26
N GLN A 466 -34.54 -1.52 1.27
CA GLN A 466 -35.53 -2.60 1.25
C GLN A 466 -34.92 -4.01 1.33
N GLY A 467 -33.60 -4.12 1.26
CA GLY A 467 -32.91 -5.41 1.23
C GLY A 467 -32.13 -5.61 -0.06
N GLU A 468 -31.65 -6.83 -0.24
CA GLU A 468 -30.92 -7.27 -1.43
C GLU A 468 -31.87 -7.98 -2.40
N ILE A 469 -31.54 -7.92 -3.69
CA ILE A 469 -32.19 -8.71 -4.73
C ILE A 469 -31.20 -9.71 -5.32
N PHE A 470 -31.70 -10.84 -5.80
CA PHE A 470 -30.89 -11.93 -6.36
C PHE A 470 -30.01 -12.68 -5.35
N SER A 471 -30.40 -12.71 -4.08
CA SER A 471 -29.58 -13.18 -2.95
C SER A 471 -29.36 -14.68 -2.81
N ILE A 472 -29.55 -15.44 -3.89
CA ILE A 472 -29.43 -16.90 -3.86
C ILE A 472 -27.96 -17.32 -3.92
N LYS A 473 -27.28 -17.04 -5.04
CA LYS A 473 -25.85 -17.34 -5.29
C LYS A 473 -25.30 -16.49 -6.44
N PRO A 474 -23.97 -16.27 -6.50
CA PRO A 474 -23.35 -15.64 -7.65
C PRO A 474 -23.59 -16.45 -8.92
N ASN A 475 -23.72 -15.77 -10.05
CA ASN A 475 -23.99 -16.31 -11.39
C ASN A 475 -25.34 -17.05 -11.53
N GLN A 476 -26.21 -17.03 -10.50
CA GLN A 476 -27.50 -17.69 -10.55
C GLN A 476 -28.62 -16.70 -10.87
N VAL A 477 -29.33 -16.96 -11.97
CA VAL A 477 -30.49 -16.16 -12.36
C VAL A 477 -31.64 -16.40 -11.38
N SER A 478 -32.22 -15.31 -10.89
CA SER A 478 -33.34 -15.31 -9.96
C SER A 478 -34.37 -14.24 -10.33
N ILE A 479 -35.56 -14.35 -9.75
CA ILE A 479 -36.70 -13.47 -10.02
C ILE A 479 -37.23 -12.96 -8.70
N GLU A 480 -37.22 -11.64 -8.52
CA GLU A 480 -37.82 -10.95 -7.39
C GLU A 480 -39.17 -10.36 -7.78
N LYS A 481 -40.16 -10.51 -6.88
CA LYS A 481 -41.52 -10.00 -7.10
C LYS A 481 -42.01 -9.30 -5.85
N PHE A 482 -42.47 -8.06 -6.01
CA PHE A 482 -43.01 -7.27 -4.91
C PHE A 482 -44.01 -6.22 -5.43
N SER A 483 -44.79 -5.68 -4.50
CA SER A 483 -45.72 -4.58 -4.76
C SER A 483 -45.19 -3.30 -4.16
N ILE A 484 -45.35 -2.19 -4.88
CA ILE A 484 -44.86 -0.89 -4.45
C ILE A 484 -45.72 -0.33 -3.31
N PRO A 485 -45.14 -0.05 -2.13
CA PRO A 485 -45.87 0.53 -1.01
C PRO A 485 -46.43 1.93 -1.31
N LYS A 486 -47.37 2.37 -0.47
CA LYS A 486 -47.89 3.75 -0.54
C LYS A 486 -46.75 4.75 -0.34
N MET A 487 -46.85 5.91 -1.02
CA MET A 487 -45.90 7.03 -0.92
C MET A 487 -44.51 6.79 -1.53
N VAL A 488 -44.28 5.64 -2.18
CA VAL A 488 -43.07 5.40 -2.97
C VAL A 488 -43.26 5.96 -4.37
N THR A 489 -42.26 6.71 -4.85
CA THR A 489 -42.30 7.37 -6.18
C THR A 489 -41.24 6.86 -7.15
N LYS A 490 -40.17 6.25 -6.62
CA LYS A 490 -39.05 5.75 -7.42
C LYS A 490 -38.47 4.50 -6.78
N LEU A 491 -38.05 3.57 -7.63
CA LEU A 491 -37.31 2.38 -7.29
C LEU A 491 -35.86 2.55 -7.75
N ILE A 492 -34.90 2.13 -6.93
CA ILE A 492 -33.48 2.17 -7.24
C ILE A 492 -32.88 0.79 -6.98
N VAL A 493 -32.12 0.29 -7.95
CA VAL A 493 -31.19 -0.82 -7.77
C VAL A 493 -29.78 -0.24 -7.82
N ALA A 494 -28.97 -0.52 -6.81
CA ALA A 494 -27.60 -0.03 -6.71
C ALA A 494 -26.63 -1.20 -6.55
N GLU A 495 -25.56 -1.17 -7.33
CA GLU A 495 -24.41 -2.04 -7.14
C GLU A 495 -23.42 -1.29 -6.24
N LEU A 496 -23.25 -1.73 -4.99
CA LEU A 496 -22.42 -1.01 -4.00
C LEU A 496 -21.08 -1.73 -3.76
N GLU A 497 -20.89 -2.91 -4.35
CA GLU A 497 -19.77 -3.81 -4.10
C GLU A 497 -18.99 -4.13 -5.39
N GLN A 498 -17.86 -4.84 -5.25
CA GLN A 498 -16.95 -5.19 -6.34
C GLN A 498 -17.46 -6.37 -7.19
N GLU A 499 -18.67 -6.23 -7.71
CA GLU A 499 -19.34 -7.19 -8.56
C GLU A 499 -20.01 -6.52 -9.76
N VAL A 500 -20.54 -7.34 -10.66
CA VAL A 500 -21.30 -6.88 -11.82
C VAL A 500 -22.71 -7.43 -11.73
N THR A 501 -23.68 -6.54 -11.60
CA THR A 501 -25.10 -6.89 -11.59
C THR A 501 -25.66 -6.85 -13.00
N HIS A 502 -26.32 -7.95 -13.40
CA HIS A 502 -26.98 -8.13 -14.69
C HIS A 502 -28.48 -8.25 -14.48
N ILE A 503 -29.24 -7.27 -14.95
CA ILE A 503 -30.71 -7.30 -14.94
C ILE A 503 -31.19 -7.64 -16.35
N ASP A 504 -31.68 -8.87 -16.52
CA ASP A 504 -32.26 -9.36 -17.77
C ASP A 504 -33.44 -8.48 -18.20
N TYR A 505 -34.35 -8.23 -17.26
CA TYR A 505 -35.50 -7.35 -17.43
C TYR A 505 -36.07 -6.85 -16.10
N LEU A 506 -36.78 -5.72 -16.18
CA LEU A 506 -37.70 -5.26 -15.16
C LEU A 506 -39.09 -5.08 -15.79
N LYS A 507 -40.10 -5.72 -15.18
CA LYS A 507 -41.50 -5.56 -15.55
C LYS A 507 -42.26 -4.77 -14.50
N ARG A 508 -43.19 -3.94 -14.97
CA ARG A 508 -44.19 -3.24 -14.15
C ARG A 508 -45.58 -3.58 -14.68
N ASN A 509 -46.43 -4.11 -13.80
CA ASN A 509 -47.79 -4.54 -14.14
C ASN A 509 -47.86 -5.52 -15.33
N GLY A 510 -46.81 -6.33 -15.51
CA GLY A 510 -46.69 -7.32 -16.58
C GLY A 510 -45.99 -6.85 -17.85
N GLU A 511 -45.75 -5.54 -18.01
CA GLU A 511 -45.05 -4.96 -19.17
C GLU A 511 -43.56 -4.78 -18.86
N ILE A 512 -42.68 -5.16 -19.78
CA ILE A 512 -41.23 -4.91 -19.67
C ILE A 512 -41.01 -3.41 -19.88
N ILE A 513 -40.48 -2.73 -18.87
CA ILE A 513 -40.16 -1.31 -18.97
C ILE A 513 -38.68 -1.07 -19.23
N GLU A 514 -37.82 -1.98 -18.77
CA GLU A 514 -36.37 -1.92 -19.02
C GLU A 514 -35.80 -3.33 -19.17
N ASN A 515 -34.69 -3.45 -19.90
CA ASN A 515 -34.01 -4.73 -20.13
C ASN A 515 -32.52 -4.55 -20.39
N GLN A 516 -31.75 -5.61 -20.15
CA GLN A 516 -30.31 -5.67 -20.43
C GLN A 516 -29.52 -4.55 -19.73
N ILE A 517 -29.75 -4.38 -18.43
CA ILE A 517 -29.01 -3.41 -17.62
C ILE A 517 -27.82 -4.12 -16.99
N GLU A 518 -26.65 -3.53 -17.11
CA GLU A 518 -25.43 -3.93 -16.43
C GLU A 518 -25.01 -2.82 -15.47
N LEU A 519 -24.71 -3.18 -14.23
CA LEU A 519 -24.25 -2.26 -13.18
C LEU A 519 -22.91 -2.75 -12.63
N GLU A 520 -21.93 -1.85 -12.59
CA GLU A 520 -20.68 -2.03 -11.87
C GLU A 520 -20.69 -1.31 -10.51
N GLU A 521 -19.71 -1.58 -9.65
CA GLU A 521 -19.51 -0.91 -8.35
C GLU A 521 -19.77 0.61 -8.42
N GLY A 522 -20.67 1.09 -7.57
CA GLY A 522 -21.07 2.48 -7.44
C GLY A 522 -22.11 2.95 -8.46
N GLN A 523 -22.50 2.12 -9.43
CA GLN A 523 -23.51 2.46 -10.42
C GLN A 523 -24.92 2.17 -9.90
N VAL A 524 -25.88 2.95 -10.41
CA VAL A 524 -27.29 2.83 -10.03
C VAL A 524 -28.18 2.79 -11.25
N PHE A 525 -29.23 1.98 -11.16
CA PHE A 525 -30.36 2.00 -12.06
C PHE A 525 -31.59 2.47 -11.29
N SER A 526 -32.39 3.36 -11.88
CA SER A 526 -33.60 3.87 -11.23
C SER A 526 -34.78 4.00 -12.18
N VAL A 527 -35.98 3.76 -11.66
CA VAL A 527 -37.22 3.83 -12.44
C VAL A 527 -38.36 4.42 -11.61
N MET A 528 -39.22 5.20 -12.26
CA MET A 528 -40.40 5.78 -11.62
C MET A 528 -41.49 4.72 -11.44
N VAL A 529 -42.09 4.70 -10.24
CA VAL A 529 -43.13 3.74 -9.85
C VAL A 529 -44.27 4.46 -9.14
N SER A 530 -45.45 3.84 -9.16
CA SER A 530 -46.65 4.30 -8.46
C SER A 530 -47.04 3.30 -7.37
N PRO A 531 -47.77 3.75 -6.33
CA PRO A 531 -48.35 2.84 -5.34
C PRO A 531 -49.14 1.70 -6.00
N ASP A 532 -49.02 0.51 -5.43
CA ASP A 532 -49.67 -0.74 -5.88
C ASP A 532 -49.17 -1.31 -7.22
N ASP A 533 -48.18 -0.68 -7.87
CA ASP A 533 -47.49 -1.29 -9.01
C ASP A 533 -46.91 -2.66 -8.63
N ARG A 534 -47.12 -3.66 -9.49
CA ARG A 534 -46.52 -4.99 -9.35
C ARG A 534 -45.22 -5.02 -10.14
N VAL A 535 -44.10 -5.12 -9.44
CA VAL A 535 -42.78 -5.16 -10.04
C VAL A 535 -42.25 -6.58 -10.04
N GLU A 536 -41.67 -7.00 -11.18
CA GLU A 536 -40.95 -8.25 -11.34
C GLU A 536 -39.58 -7.93 -11.94
N ILE A 537 -38.50 -8.25 -11.21
CA ILE A 537 -37.12 -8.05 -11.65
C ILE A 537 -36.47 -9.40 -11.83
N LYS A 538 -35.84 -9.66 -12.99
CA LYS A 538 -35.07 -10.87 -13.25
C LYS A 538 -33.63 -10.52 -13.55
N GLY A 539 -32.70 -11.24 -12.93
CA GLY A 539 -31.28 -10.99 -13.12
C GLY A 539 -30.40 -11.90 -12.28
N LYS A 540 -29.13 -11.55 -12.22
CA LYS A 540 -28.06 -12.21 -11.46
C LYS A 540 -26.94 -11.19 -11.16
N TYR A 541 -26.01 -11.56 -10.29
CA TYR A 541 -24.76 -10.83 -10.11
C TYR A 541 -23.56 -11.76 -10.38
N GLU A 542 -22.43 -11.19 -10.78
CA GLU A 542 -21.19 -11.91 -11.09
C GLU A 542 -20.01 -11.31 -10.31
N LEU A 543 -19.21 -12.18 -9.69
CA LEU A 543 -18.02 -11.77 -8.96
C LEU A 543 -16.89 -11.45 -9.94
N ARG A 544 -16.12 -10.38 -9.67
CA ARG A 544 -14.86 -10.13 -10.40
C ARG A 544 -13.69 -10.99 -9.92
N GLY A 545 -13.82 -11.68 -8.78
CA GLY A 545 -12.78 -12.52 -8.16
C GLY A 545 -13.03 -14.03 -8.19
N THR A 546 -12.02 -14.81 -7.81
CA THR A 546 -12.05 -16.29 -7.82
C THR A 546 -12.65 -16.93 -6.55
N SER A 547 -12.84 -16.16 -5.47
CA SER A 547 -13.38 -16.65 -4.20
C SER A 547 -14.58 -15.81 -3.73
N TYR A 548 -15.69 -16.45 -3.37
CA TYR A 548 -16.84 -15.80 -2.75
C TYR A 548 -16.63 -15.63 -1.24
N LYS A 549 -16.63 -14.39 -0.74
CA LYS A 549 -16.70 -14.05 0.68
C LYS A 549 -17.82 -13.03 0.89
N THR A 550 -18.70 -13.30 1.85
CA THR A 550 -19.79 -12.39 2.25
C THR A 550 -19.21 -11.21 3.04
N LEU A 551 -19.67 -9.99 2.76
CA LEU A 551 -19.31 -8.82 3.56
C LEU A 551 -19.89 -8.90 4.98
N PRO A 552 -19.14 -8.47 6.03
CA PRO A 552 -19.68 -8.35 7.38
C PRO A 552 -20.91 -7.43 7.43
N ILE A 553 -21.92 -7.79 8.25
CA ILE A 553 -23.22 -7.10 8.30
C ILE A 553 -23.07 -5.60 8.55
N LYS A 554 -22.17 -5.18 9.44
CA LYS A 554 -21.96 -3.75 9.72
C LYS A 554 -21.28 -3.02 8.57
N ALA A 555 -20.37 -3.68 7.84
CA ALA A 555 -19.73 -3.09 6.67
C ALA A 555 -20.76 -2.82 5.57
N LYS A 556 -21.64 -3.80 5.32
CA LYS A 556 -22.80 -3.67 4.44
C LYS A 556 -23.73 -2.52 4.86
N TYR A 557 -24.09 -2.48 6.15
CA TYR A 557 -24.88 -1.37 6.71
C TYR A 557 -24.23 0.01 6.46
N ASN A 558 -22.91 0.13 6.66
CA ASN A 558 -22.19 1.38 6.44
C ASN A 558 -22.19 1.79 4.95
N LEU A 559 -22.06 0.83 4.01
CA LEU A 559 -22.17 1.09 2.57
C LEU A 559 -23.56 1.66 2.21
N ILE A 560 -24.61 1.03 2.73
CA ILE A 560 -26.01 1.45 2.53
C ILE A 560 -26.23 2.87 3.08
N GLU A 561 -25.77 3.16 4.31
CA GLU A 561 -25.92 4.50 4.89
C GLU A 561 -25.09 5.56 4.14
N LYS A 562 -23.89 5.21 3.66
CA LYS A 562 -23.07 6.08 2.83
C LYS A 562 -23.79 6.42 1.52
N PHE A 563 -24.36 5.42 0.85
CA PHE A 563 -25.16 5.63 -0.37
C PHE A 563 -26.34 6.58 -0.12
N LYS A 564 -27.11 6.35 0.95
CA LYS A 564 -28.26 7.19 1.32
C LYS A 564 -27.86 8.65 1.54
N ASN A 565 -26.79 8.88 2.30
CA ASN A 565 -26.29 10.23 2.59
C ASN A 565 -25.85 10.95 1.31
N ASN A 566 -25.11 10.28 0.43
CA ASN A 566 -24.66 10.84 -0.84
C ASN A 566 -25.83 11.16 -1.77
N TYR A 567 -26.81 10.27 -1.87
CA TYR A 567 -28.01 10.47 -2.70
C TYR A 567 -28.83 11.68 -2.24
N SER A 568 -29.01 11.82 -0.92
CA SER A 568 -29.71 12.97 -0.34
C SER A 568 -28.99 14.30 -0.61
N GLN A 569 -27.65 14.33 -0.64
CA GLN A 569 -26.88 15.53 -0.97
C GLN A 569 -26.99 15.92 -2.46
N GLN A 570 -27.05 14.94 -3.36
CA GLN A 570 -27.17 15.17 -4.81
C GLN A 570 -28.55 15.69 -5.22
N CYS A 571 -29.61 15.45 -4.43
CA CYS A 571 -30.97 15.90 -4.72
C CYS A 571 -31.29 17.31 -4.16
N VAL A 572 -30.36 17.94 -3.44
CA VAL A 572 -30.49 19.31 -2.89
C VAL A 572 -29.80 20.36 -3.78
N LEU A 573 -29.06 19.92 -4.80
CA LEU A 573 -28.56 20.72 -5.92
C LEU A 573 -29.48 20.57 -7.13
#